data_AF-A0A7S3PFF4-F1
#
_entry.id   AF-A0A7S3PFF4-F1
#
_cell.length_a   1.000
_cell.length_b   1.000
_cell.length_c   1.000
_cell.angle_alpha   90.00
_cell.angle_beta   90.00
_cell.angle_gamma   90.00
#
_symmetry.space_group_name_H-M   'P 1'
#
loop_
_entity.id
_entity.type
_entity.pdbx_description
1 polymer ?
#
loop_
_entity_poly.entity_id
_entity_poly.type
_entity_poly.pdbx_seq_one_letter_code
_entity_poly.pdbx_strand_id
1 'polypeptide(L)'
;MGTRKRIQGQFIGGKEEINLLQRNTFFYRMDWFLSNHSYAKPVSLLVATYLLIFSGGLMYFIVSDTEMFTLGESMWLIWTFVADPGTHADETAMPSRAIALLVTIGGMLIFALVI
;
A
#
# COMPACT_ATOMS: atom_id res chain seq x y z
N MET A 1 -35.81 34.54 -14.66
CA MET A 1 -35.43 33.26 -14.02
C MET A 1 -34.20 32.55 -14.65
N GLY A 2 -33.55 33.12 -15.68
CA GLY A 2 -32.43 32.45 -16.40
C GLY A 2 -31.01 32.71 -15.84
N THR A 3 -30.80 33.77 -15.07
CA THR A 3 -29.45 34.21 -14.65
C THR A 3 -28.82 33.29 -13.60
N ARG A 4 -29.60 32.72 -12.68
CA ARG A 4 -29.09 31.79 -11.64
C ARG A 4 -28.63 30.45 -12.22
N LYS A 5 -29.30 29.91 -13.25
CA LYS A 5 -28.88 28.66 -13.91
C LYS A 5 -27.52 28.79 -14.58
N ARG A 6 -27.22 29.95 -15.18
CA ARG A 6 -25.95 30.20 -15.88
C ARG A 6 -24.78 30.30 -14.89
N ILE A 7 -24.97 30.95 -13.75
CA ILE A 7 -23.95 31.06 -12.69
C ILE A 7 -23.69 29.70 -12.02
N GLN A 8 -24.72 28.91 -11.77
CA GLN A 8 -24.55 27.55 -11.23
C GLN A 8 -23.82 26.63 -12.21
N GLY A 9 -24.13 26.68 -13.51
CA GLY A 9 -23.41 25.90 -14.53
C GLY A 9 -21.92 26.27 -14.64
N GLN A 10 -21.59 27.56 -14.56
CA GLN A 10 -20.19 28.04 -14.54
C GLN A 10 -19.46 27.62 -13.27
N PHE A 11 -20.12 27.65 -12.11
CA PHE A 11 -19.52 27.25 -10.85
C PHE A 11 -19.29 25.74 -10.76
N ILE A 12 -20.21 24.93 -11.30
CA ILE A 12 -20.07 23.47 -11.39
C ILE A 12 -18.97 23.10 -12.38
N GLY A 13 -18.93 23.70 -13.57
CA GLY A 13 -17.87 23.46 -14.55
C GLY A 13 -16.49 23.86 -14.04
N GLY A 14 -16.40 25.01 -13.34
CA GLY A 14 -15.18 25.43 -12.66
C GLY A 14 -14.72 24.40 -11.63
N LYS A 15 -15.61 23.96 -10.72
CA LYS A 15 -15.31 22.93 -9.71
C LYS A 15 -14.84 21.61 -10.31
N GLU A 16 -15.45 21.15 -11.40
CA GLU A 16 -15.01 19.93 -12.08
C GLU A 16 -13.62 20.09 -12.68
N GLU A 17 -13.31 21.22 -13.32
CA GLU A 17 -11.95 21.48 -13.81
C GLU A 17 -10.93 21.49 -12.66
N ILE A 18 -11.23 22.11 -11.50
CA ILE A 18 -10.29 22.09 -10.36
C ILE A 18 -10.05 20.66 -9.87
N ASN A 19 -11.11 19.85 -9.76
CA ASN A 19 -11.01 18.45 -9.35
C ASN A 19 -10.20 17.61 -10.35
N LEU A 20 -10.40 17.82 -11.65
CA LEU A 20 -9.65 17.14 -12.70
C LEU A 20 -8.17 17.51 -12.68
N LEU A 21 -7.84 18.80 -12.48
CA LEU A 21 -6.47 19.28 -12.38
C LEU A 21 -5.77 18.79 -11.10
N GLN A 22 -6.46 18.77 -9.97
CA GLN A 22 -5.96 18.20 -8.71
C GLN A 22 -5.69 16.70 -8.84
N ARG A 23 -6.59 15.97 -9.51
CA ARG A 23 -6.40 14.53 -9.76
C ARG A 23 -5.22 14.28 -10.70
N ASN A 24 -5.10 15.04 -11.79
CA ASN A 24 -4.00 14.90 -12.75
C ASN A 24 -2.64 15.24 -12.14
N THR A 25 -2.56 16.23 -11.25
CA THR A 25 -1.29 16.59 -10.60
C THR A 25 -0.78 15.51 -9.65
N PHE A 26 -1.68 14.77 -8.98
CA PHE A 26 -1.29 13.62 -8.16
C PHE A 26 -0.70 12.48 -9.01
N PHE A 27 -1.40 12.08 -10.07
CA PHE A 27 -0.91 11.04 -11.00
C PHE A 27 0.39 11.46 -11.70
N TYR A 28 0.46 12.71 -12.16
CA TYR A 28 1.65 13.23 -12.82
C TYR A 28 2.87 13.24 -11.89
N ARG A 29 2.70 13.62 -10.61
CA ARG A 29 3.79 13.58 -9.63
C ARG A 29 4.26 12.15 -9.34
N MET A 30 3.33 11.21 -9.28
CA MET A 30 3.63 9.79 -9.03
C MET A 30 4.38 9.17 -10.21
N ASP A 31 3.92 9.40 -11.45
CA ASP A 31 4.61 8.96 -12.66
C ASP A 31 5.97 9.65 -12.85
N TRP A 32 6.06 10.95 -12.51
CA TRP A 32 7.31 11.69 -12.58
C TRP A 32 8.35 11.12 -11.60
N PHE A 33 7.94 10.77 -10.38
CA PHE A 33 8.84 10.15 -9.40
C PHE A 33 9.34 8.77 -9.85
N LEU A 34 8.49 8.00 -10.53
CA LEU A 34 8.83 6.70 -11.12
C LEU A 34 9.75 6.81 -12.35
N SER A 35 9.62 7.89 -13.13
CA SER A 35 10.31 8.07 -14.42
C SER A 35 11.68 8.75 -14.29
N ASN A 36 11.87 9.63 -13.31
CA ASN A 36 13.02 10.55 -13.33
C ASN A 36 14.39 9.91 -13.06
N HIS A 37 14.50 8.74 -12.40
CA HIS A 37 15.79 8.11 -12.07
C HIS A 37 15.82 6.60 -12.41
N SER A 38 16.90 6.13 -13.04
CA SER A 38 17.11 4.70 -13.35
C SER A 38 17.08 3.80 -12.09
N TYR A 39 17.44 4.37 -10.93
CA TYR A 39 17.36 3.72 -9.62
C TYR A 39 16.00 3.88 -8.91
N ALA A 40 15.06 4.66 -9.44
CA ALA A 40 13.77 4.89 -8.80
C ALA A 40 12.95 3.60 -8.68
N LYS A 41 13.04 2.71 -9.68
CA LYS A 41 12.34 1.43 -9.68
C LYS A 41 12.74 0.54 -8.49
N PRO A 42 14.02 0.14 -8.30
CA PRO A 42 14.40 -0.68 -7.16
C PRO A 42 14.21 0.03 -5.81
N VAL A 43 14.41 1.36 -5.75
CA VAL A 43 14.20 2.11 -4.50
C VAL A 43 12.72 2.15 -4.12
N SER A 44 11.81 2.34 -5.09
CA SER A 44 10.37 2.30 -4.84
C SER A 44 9.91 0.93 -4.35
N LEU A 45 10.48 -0.14 -4.91
CA LEU A 45 10.21 -1.51 -4.50
C LEU A 45 10.72 -1.76 -3.08
N LEU A 46 11.93 -1.32 -2.74
CA LEU A 46 12.47 -1.38 -1.38
C LEU A 46 11.57 -0.67 -0.37
N VAL A 47 11.16 0.56 -0.68
CA VAL A 47 10.25 1.33 0.20
C VAL A 47 8.92 0.60 0.36
N ALA A 48 8.36 0.06 -0.73
CA ALA A 48 7.14 -0.74 -0.68
C ALA A 48 7.30 -1.98 0.21
N THR A 49 8.42 -2.70 0.12
CA THR A 49 8.72 -3.86 0.97
C THR A 49 8.81 -3.47 2.44
N TYR A 50 9.53 -2.40 2.76
CA TYR A 50 9.63 -1.91 4.15
C TYR A 50 8.27 -1.50 4.72
N LEU A 51 7.43 -0.81 3.94
CA LEU A 51 6.08 -0.44 4.35
C LEU A 51 5.17 -1.65 4.55
N LEU A 52 5.28 -2.66 3.69
CA LEU A 52 4.54 -3.91 3.81
C LEU A 52 4.92 -4.68 5.08
N ILE A 53 6.23 -4.80 5.36
CA ILE A 53 6.73 -5.47 6.58
C ILE A 53 6.30 -4.70 7.82
N PHE A 54 6.42 -3.38 7.81
CA PHE A 54 6.07 -2.55 8.97
C PHE A 54 4.57 -2.58 9.28
N SER A 55 3.72 -2.39 8.27
CA SER A 55 2.26 -2.44 8.43
C SER A 55 1.76 -3.85 8.76
N GLY A 56 2.28 -4.89 8.11
CA GLY A 56 1.98 -6.29 8.40
C GLY A 56 2.42 -6.69 9.81
N GLY A 57 3.62 -6.31 10.23
CA GLY A 57 4.17 -6.55 11.57
C GLY A 57 3.32 -5.93 12.68
N LEU A 58 2.92 -4.66 12.50
CA LEU A 58 2.03 -3.99 13.44
C LEU A 58 0.64 -4.64 13.51
N MET A 59 0.06 -4.95 12.35
CA MET A 59 -1.26 -5.59 12.29
C MET A 59 -1.22 -6.98 12.93
N TYR A 60 -0.16 -7.74 12.67
CA TYR A 60 0.07 -9.06 13.25
C TYR A 60 0.27 -8.99 14.76
N PHE A 61 1.04 -8.01 15.26
CA PHE A 61 1.26 -7.80 16.69
C PHE A 61 -0.02 -7.44 17.46
N ILE A 62 -0.92 -6.64 16.86
CA ILE A 62 -2.20 -6.28 17.49
C ILE A 62 -3.15 -7.48 17.60
N VAL A 63 -3.11 -8.35 16.58
CA VAL A 63 -4.02 -9.51 16.47
C VAL A 63 -3.50 -10.73 17.23
N SER A 64 -2.18 -10.85 17.38
CA SER A 64 -1.55 -11.94 18.11
C SER A 64 -1.55 -11.66 19.61
N ASP A 65 -1.69 -12.70 20.42
CA ASP A 65 -1.66 -12.55 21.87
C ASP A 65 -0.31 -11.96 22.31
N THR A 66 -0.34 -10.70 22.73
CA THR A 66 0.84 -9.89 23.10
C THR A 66 1.69 -10.47 24.23
N GLU A 67 1.19 -11.47 24.95
CA GLU A 67 1.95 -12.16 25.99
C GLU A 67 2.96 -13.18 25.43
N MET A 68 2.79 -13.63 24.18
CA MET A 68 3.59 -14.70 23.57
C MET A 68 4.56 -14.20 22.48
N PHE A 69 4.35 -12.98 21.95
CA PHE A 69 5.17 -12.42 20.87
C PHE A 69 5.61 -10.98 21.17
N THR A 70 6.89 -10.70 21.01
CA THR A 70 7.41 -9.33 20.99
C THR A 70 7.26 -8.67 19.61
N LEU A 71 7.21 -7.34 19.56
CA LEU A 71 7.15 -6.56 18.31
C LEU A 71 8.24 -6.97 17.30
N GLY A 72 9.45 -7.27 17.79
CA GLY A 72 10.56 -7.72 16.97
C GLY A 72 10.32 -9.09 16.33
N GLU A 73 9.72 -10.02 17.06
CA GLU A 73 9.38 -11.36 16.56
C GLU A 73 8.23 -11.32 15.55
N SER A 74 7.22 -10.47 15.77
CA SER A 74 6.15 -10.26 14.78
C SER A 74 6.68 -9.66 13.48
N MET A 75 7.58 -8.68 13.56
CA MET A 75 8.26 -8.14 12.38
C MET A 75 9.17 -9.17 11.70
N TRP A 76 9.84 -10.02 12.50
CA TRP A 76 10.64 -11.14 12.03
C TRP A 76 9.78 -12.15 11.23
N LEU A 77 8.63 -12.52 11.77
CA LEU A 77 7.74 -13.50 11.15
C LEU A 77 7.08 -12.94 9.86
N ILE A 78 6.75 -11.65 9.84
CA ILE A 78 6.16 -11.00 8.67
C ILE A 78 7.19 -10.84 7.53
N TRP A 79 8.47 -10.55 7.77
CA TRP A 79 9.43 -10.53 6.66
C TRP A 79 9.70 -11.93 6.10
N THR A 80 9.69 -12.98 6.94
CA THR A 80 9.78 -14.35 6.43
C THR A 80 8.60 -14.68 5.53
N PHE A 81 7.42 -14.12 5.81
CA PHE A 81 6.28 -14.31 4.93
C PHE A 81 6.43 -13.64 3.55
N VAL A 82 7.12 -12.50 3.50
CA VAL A 82 7.45 -11.84 2.24
C VAL A 82 8.49 -12.65 1.45
N ALA A 83 9.50 -13.20 2.13
CA ALA A 83 10.64 -13.88 1.51
C ALA A 83 10.40 -15.36 1.19
N ASP A 84 9.57 -16.05 1.98
CA ASP A 84 9.25 -17.46 1.85
C ASP A 84 7.73 -17.69 2.06
N PRO A 85 6.96 -17.74 0.97
CA PRO A 85 5.52 -17.98 1.01
C PRO A 85 5.07 -19.31 1.64
N GLY A 86 6.00 -20.25 1.88
CA GLY A 86 5.67 -21.56 2.46
C GLY A 86 5.34 -21.52 3.95
N THR A 87 5.74 -20.46 4.65
CA THR A 87 5.75 -20.41 6.13
C THR A 87 4.41 -20.00 6.77
N HIS A 88 3.43 -19.50 6.02
CA HIS A 88 2.11 -19.11 6.56
C HIS A 88 1.20 -20.28 6.92
N ALA A 89 1.53 -21.49 6.46
CA ALA A 89 0.73 -22.68 6.69
C ALA A 89 0.73 -23.12 8.17
N ASP A 90 1.70 -22.64 8.95
CA ASP A 90 1.84 -22.93 10.38
C ASP A 90 0.94 -22.06 11.27
N GLU A 91 0.30 -21.02 10.71
CA GLU A 91 -0.63 -20.17 11.44
C GLU A 91 -1.91 -20.94 11.82
N THR A 92 -2.32 -20.89 13.09
CA THR A 92 -3.49 -21.62 13.60
C THR A 92 -4.71 -20.73 13.82
N ALA A 93 -4.52 -19.42 14.02
CA ALA A 93 -5.59 -18.46 14.25
C ALA A 93 -6.11 -17.86 12.93
N MET A 94 -7.44 -17.78 12.77
CA MET A 94 -8.07 -17.18 11.58
C MET A 94 -7.60 -15.75 11.24
N PRO A 95 -7.48 -14.81 12.21
CA PRO A 95 -7.09 -13.45 11.86
C PRO A 95 -5.59 -13.32 11.54
N SER A 96 -4.72 -14.15 12.13
CA SER A 96 -3.29 -14.18 11.75
C SER A 96 -3.08 -14.75 10.35
N ARG A 97 -3.86 -15.77 9.95
CA ARG A 97 -3.87 -16.31 8.58
C ARG A 97 -4.26 -15.28 7.52
N ALA A 98 -5.25 -14.44 7.79
CA ALA A 98 -5.67 -13.40 6.85
C ALA A 98 -4.54 -12.37 6.61
N ILE A 99 -3.87 -11.95 7.69
CA ILE A 99 -2.72 -11.04 7.61
C ILE A 99 -1.57 -11.70 6.87
N ALA A 100 -1.26 -12.95 7.20
CA ALA A 100 -0.22 -13.73 6.55
C ALA A 100 -0.45 -13.80 5.04
N LEU A 101 -1.63 -14.24 4.60
CA LEU A 101 -2.00 -14.31 3.17
C LEU A 101 -1.89 -12.96 2.45
N LEU A 102 -2.36 -11.87 3.07
CA LEU A 102 -2.27 -10.53 2.49
C LEU A 102 -0.81 -10.09 2.29
N VAL A 103 0.04 -10.34 3.28
CA VAL A 103 1.48 -10.04 3.21
C VAL A 103 2.16 -10.90 2.14
N THR A 104 1.83 -12.18 2.04
CA THR A 104 2.38 -13.08 0.99
C THR A 104 2.05 -12.58 -0.40
N ILE A 105 0.78 -12.26 -0.65
CA ILE A 105 0.33 -11.74 -1.94
C ILE A 105 1.05 -10.42 -2.23
N GLY A 106 1.18 -9.55 -1.22
CA GLY A 106 1.95 -8.31 -1.32
C GLY A 106 3.41 -8.55 -1.70
N GLY A 107 4.09 -9.49 -1.03
CA GLY A 107 5.48 -9.85 -1.32
C GLY A 107 5.65 -10.39 -2.74
N MET A 108 4.77 -11.29 -3.17
CA MET A 108 4.77 -11.83 -4.53
C MET A 108 4.52 -10.74 -5.60
N LEU A 109 3.63 -9.78 -5.34
CA LEU A 109 3.41 -8.65 -6.24
C LEU A 109 4.64 -7.74 -6.36
N ILE A 110 5.33 -7.48 -5.24
CA ILE A 110 6.59 -6.72 -5.27
C ILE A 110 7.62 -7.44 -6.13
N PHE A 111 7.81 -8.75 -5.95
CA PHE A 111 8.75 -9.52 -6.77
C PHE A 111 8.33 -9.61 -8.24
N ALA A 112 7.03 -9.69 -8.53
CA ALA A 112 6.54 -9.65 -9.91
C ALA A 112 6.85 -8.32 -10.61
N LEU A 113 6.85 -7.20 -9.88
CA LEU A 113 7.19 -5.88 -10.40
C LEU A 113 8.70 -5.62 -10.55
N VAL A 114 9.54 -6.49 -9.96
CA VAL A 114 11.00 -6.46 -10.14
C VAL A 114 11.41 -6.95 -11.53
N ILE A 115 10.62 -7.83 -12.15
CA ILE A 115 10.87 -8.48 -13.45
C ILE A 115 10.34 -7.60 -14.60
#